data_AF-A0A2N5K9C9-F1
#
_entry.id   AF-A0A2N5K9C9-F1
#
_cell.length_a   1.000
_cell.length_b   1.000
_cell.length_c   1.000
_cell.angle_alpha   90.00
_cell.angle_beta   90.00
_cell.angle_gamma   90.00
#
_symmetry.space_group_name_H-M   'P 1'
#
loop_
_entity.id
_entity.type
_entity.pdbx_description
1 polymer ?
#
loop_
_entity_poly.entity_id
_entity_poly.type
_entity_poly.pdbx_seq_one_letter_code
_entity_poly.pdbx_strand_id
1 'polypeptide(L)'
;MIRCSDMDVLLSDYADGIADARTRRIVERHVQLCHRCRQRVQQDAELAQQLRRLSLLPAGVASRVGRFRRRLEKETEREWWRLEQYPFYVSALIATLLVVISLLVLLYVGL
;
A
#
# COMPACT_ATOMS: atom_id res chain seq x y z
N MET A 1 -3.20 17.47 -18.16
CA MET A 1 -1.73 17.35 -18.09
C MET A 1 -1.34 17.31 -16.63
N ILE A 2 -0.64 16.27 -16.18
CA ILE A 2 -0.14 16.18 -14.79
C ILE A 2 1.04 17.15 -14.66
N ARG A 3 1.09 17.90 -13.55
CA ARG A 3 2.17 18.84 -13.26
C ARG A 3 3.39 18.07 -12.76
N CYS A 4 4.59 18.60 -13.00
CA CYS A 4 5.82 17.96 -12.52
C CYS A 4 5.86 17.80 -10.99
N SER A 5 5.18 18.68 -10.23
CA SER A 5 5.08 18.56 -8.76
C SER A 5 4.39 17.28 -8.33
N ASP A 6 3.35 16.87 -9.04
CA ASP A 6 2.54 15.70 -8.70
C ASP A 6 3.22 14.41 -9.21
N MET A 7 4.19 14.56 -10.12
CA MET A 7 4.96 13.45 -10.67
C MET A 7 6.05 12.97 -9.72
N ASP A 8 6.51 13.79 -8.76
CA ASP A 8 7.61 13.44 -7.87
C ASP A 8 7.30 12.22 -6.97
N VAL A 9 6.05 12.12 -6.51
CA VAL A 9 5.58 10.94 -5.75
C VAL A 9 5.58 9.70 -6.63
N LEU A 10 5.04 9.81 -7.85
CA LEU A 10 4.94 8.71 -8.81
C LEU A 10 6.32 8.26 -9.33
N LEU A 11 7.27 9.19 -9.42
CA LEU A 11 8.65 8.96 -9.83
C LEU A 11 9.41 8.12 -8.79
N SER A 12 9.20 8.37 -7.50
CA SER A 12 9.79 7.56 -6.43
C SER A 12 9.34 6.10 -6.55
N ASP A 13 8.02 5.87 -6.61
CA ASP A 13 7.45 4.53 -6.76
C ASP A 13 7.93 3.83 -8.04
N TYR A 14 8.11 4.60 -9.11
CA TYR A 14 8.64 4.12 -10.39
C TYR A 14 10.10 3.70 -10.28
N ALA A 15 10.95 4.52 -9.66
CA ALA A 15 12.38 4.26 -9.45
C ALA A 15 12.62 3.05 -8.53
N ASP A 16 11.79 2.90 -7.50
CA ASP A 16 11.83 1.78 -6.56
C ASP A 16 11.27 0.46 -7.16
N GLY A 17 10.69 0.54 -8.36
CA GLY A 17 10.13 -0.61 -9.08
C GLY A 17 8.80 -1.11 -8.52
N ILE A 18 8.18 -0.37 -7.60
CA ILE A 18 6.92 -0.72 -6.93
C ILE A 18 5.69 -0.12 -7.59
N ALA A 19 5.87 0.78 -8.57
CA ALA A 19 4.79 1.37 -9.34
C ALA A 19 3.95 0.30 -10.08
N ASP A 20 2.63 0.43 -9.97
CA ASP A 20 1.66 -0.38 -10.69
C ASP A 20 1.65 -0.09 -12.20
N ALA A 21 0.99 -0.95 -12.97
CA ALA A 21 0.97 -0.86 -14.44
C ALA A 21 0.34 0.44 -14.97
N ARG A 22 -0.51 1.09 -14.17
CA ARG A 22 -1.10 2.39 -14.49
C ARG A 22 -0.10 3.52 -14.25
N THR A 23 0.55 3.54 -13.09
CA THR A 23 1.55 4.55 -12.73
C THR A 23 2.75 4.51 -13.68
N ARG A 24 3.24 3.32 -14.04
CA ARG A 24 4.31 3.18 -15.05
C ARG A 24 3.99 3.87 -16.37
N ARG A 25 2.80 3.60 -16.92
CA ARG A 25 2.35 4.22 -18.18
C ARG A 25 2.23 5.74 -18.09
N ILE A 26 1.80 6.25 -16.94
CA ILE A 26 1.68 7.70 -16.69
C ILE A 26 3.07 8.35 -16.67
N VAL A 27 4.01 7.76 -15.90
CA VAL A 27 5.38 8.26 -15.76
C VAL A 27 6.11 8.21 -17.11
N GLU A 28 6.06 7.08 -17.81
CA GLU A 28 6.71 6.90 -19.13
C GLU A 28 6.21 7.93 -20.15
N ARG A 29 4.89 8.13 -20.22
CA ARG A 29 4.29 9.14 -21.11
C ARG A 29 4.75 10.56 -20.73
N HIS A 30 4.83 10.87 -19.44
CA HIS A 30 5.24 12.18 -18.99
C HIS A 30 6.73 12.44 -19.25
N VAL A 31 7.60 11.47 -18.98
CA VAL A 31 9.06 11.55 -19.20
C VAL A 31 9.41 11.67 -20.69
N GLN A 32 8.59 11.11 -21.58
CA GLN A 32 8.74 11.33 -23.02
C GLN A 32 8.52 12.80 -23.40
N LEU A 33 7.60 13.50 -22.73
CA LEU A 33 7.21 14.87 -23.08
C LEU A 33 7.91 15.95 -22.24
N CYS A 34 8.35 15.62 -21.02
CA CYS A 34 8.94 16.58 -20.08
C CYS A 34 10.45 16.34 -19.89
N HIS A 35 11.26 17.30 -20.34
CA HIS A 35 12.71 17.24 -20.19
C HIS A 35 13.16 17.23 -18.72
N ARG A 36 12.50 17.98 -17.84
CA ARG A 36 12.84 18.06 -16.42
C ARG A 36 12.69 16.71 -15.72
N CYS A 37 11.56 16.03 -15.93
CA CYS A 37 11.32 14.71 -15.34
C CYS A 37 12.23 13.64 -15.96
N ARG A 38 12.55 13.75 -17.26
CA ARG A 38 13.53 12.87 -17.90
C ARG A 38 14.91 12.98 -17.27
N GLN A 39 15.38 14.20 -17.05
CA GLN A 39 16.69 14.45 -16.44
C GLN A 39 16.75 13.91 -15.01
N ARG A 40 15.68 14.06 -14.22
CA ARG A 40 15.58 13.47 -12.87
C ARG A 40 15.72 11.94 -12.90
N VAL A 41 14.94 11.25 -13.74
CA VAL A 41 15.03 9.78 -13.86
C VAL A 41 16.45 9.32 -14.23
N GLN A 42 17.13 10.05 -15.11
CA GLN A 42 18.51 9.76 -15.48
C GLN A 42 19.48 9.95 -14.29
N GLN A 43 19.35 11.05 -13.56
CA GLN A 43 20.15 11.32 -12.36
C GLN A 43 19.95 10.23 -11.28
N ASP A 44 18.71 9.82 -11.05
CA ASP A 44 18.39 8.77 -10.08
C ASP A 44 18.97 7.42 -10.51
N ALA A 45 18.92 7.11 -11.82
CA ALA A 45 19.51 5.89 -12.38
C ALA A 45 21.05 5.89 -12.25
N GLU A 46 21.71 7.02 -12.52
CA GLU A 46 23.15 7.19 -12.36
C GLU A 46 23.57 7.04 -10.89
N LEU A 47 22.87 7.69 -9.97
CA LEU A 47 23.08 7.56 -8.52
C LEU A 47 22.88 6.12 -8.07
N ALA A 48 21.80 5.46 -8.50
CA ALA A 48 21.57 4.05 -8.19
C ALA A 48 22.70 3.15 -8.71
N GLN A 49 23.24 3.44 -9.90
CA GLN A 49 24.38 2.70 -10.46
C GLN A 49 25.66 2.94 -9.65
N GLN A 50 25.93 4.17 -9.23
CA GLN A 50 27.07 4.51 -8.37
C GLN A 50 26.96 3.82 -7.01
N LEU A 51 25.79 3.87 -6.37
CA LEU A 51 25.51 3.22 -5.09
C LEU A 51 25.65 1.70 -5.18
N ARG A 52 25.24 1.09 -6.29
CA ARG A 52 25.48 -0.34 -6.54
C ARG A 52 26.96 -0.69 -6.60
N ARG A 53 27.79 0.18 -7.18
CA ARG A 53 29.26 -0.02 -7.25
C ARG A 53 29.94 0.11 -5.89
N LEU A 54 29.41 0.96 -5.02
CA LEU A 54 29.95 1.21 -3.68
C LEU A 54 29.69 0.05 -2.70
N SER A 55 28.89 -0.96 -3.07
CA SER A 55 28.57 -2.15 -2.25
C SER A 55 28.37 -1.80 -0.76
N LEU A 56 27.52 -0.80 -0.50
CA LEU A 56 27.21 -0.33 0.86
C LEU A 56 26.45 -1.37 1.70
N LEU A 57 25.95 -2.43 1.05
CA LEU A 57 25.24 -3.51 1.72
C LEU A 57 26.05 -4.82 1.60
N PRO A 58 26.25 -5.56 2.70
CA PRO A 58 26.89 -6.86 2.65
C PRO A 58 26.10 -7.80 1.73
N ALA A 59 26.84 -8.63 0.99
CA ALA A 59 26.26 -9.64 0.10
C ALA A 59 25.21 -10.46 0.87
N GLY A 60 23.96 -10.44 0.39
CA GLY A 60 22.85 -11.18 1.00
C GLY A 60 21.83 -10.35 1.81
N VAL A 61 21.94 -9.02 1.88
CA VAL A 61 20.84 -8.17 2.39
C VAL A 61 19.74 -8.02 1.34
N ALA A 62 20.08 -7.81 0.07
CA ALA A 62 19.09 -7.71 -1.02
C ALA A 62 18.18 -8.94 -1.12
N SER A 63 18.73 -10.16 -0.92
CA SER A 63 17.96 -11.40 -0.90
C SER A 63 17.17 -11.61 0.40
N ARG A 64 17.55 -10.98 1.51
CA ARG A 64 16.78 -10.97 2.75
C ARG A 64 15.59 -10.02 2.67
N VAL A 65 15.77 -8.82 2.11
CA VAL A 65 14.69 -7.83 1.92
C VAL A 65 13.55 -8.40 1.08
N GLY A 66 13.84 -9.10 -0.01
CA GLY A 66 12.81 -9.74 -0.84
C GLY A 66 11.98 -10.80 -0.09
N ARG A 67 12.60 -11.57 0.82
CA ARG A 67 11.88 -12.54 1.66
C ARG A 67 11.02 -11.89 2.74
N PHE A 68 11.51 -10.80 3.35
CA PHE A 68 10.74 -10.02 4.32
C PHE A 68 9.54 -9.35 3.68
N ARG A 69 9.71 -8.74 2.50
CA ARG A 69 8.62 -8.11 1.75
C ARG A 69 7.50 -9.10 1.42
N ARG A 70 7.84 -10.29 0.90
CA ARG A 70 6.84 -11.34 0.61
C ARG A 70 6.12 -11.86 1.85
N ARG A 71 6.75 -11.80 3.03
CA ARG A 71 6.07 -12.15 4.30
C ARG A 71 5.09 -11.06 4.71
N LEU A 72 5.52 -9.81 4.66
CA LEU A 72 4.67 -8.67 5.00
C LEU A 72 3.44 -8.60 4.09
N GLU A 73 3.60 -8.73 2.76
CA GLU A 73 2.48 -8.73 1.83
C GLU A 73 1.45 -9.86 2.14
N LYS A 74 1.93 -11.05 2.54
CA LYS A 74 1.04 -12.16 2.94
C LYS A 74 0.35 -11.95 4.29
N GLU A 75 1.00 -11.27 5.23
CA GLU A 75 0.39 -10.94 6.53
C GLU A 75 -0.68 -9.87 6.36
N THR A 76 -0.40 -8.84 5.56
CA THR A 76 -1.37 -7.77 5.27
C THR A 76 -2.61 -8.30 4.53
N GLU A 77 -2.47 -9.17 3.53
CA GLU A 77 -3.62 -9.81 2.87
C GLU A 77 -4.46 -10.66 3.86
N ARG A 78 -3.82 -11.44 4.73
CA ARG A 78 -4.54 -12.26 5.74
C ARG A 78 -5.26 -11.42 6.77
N GLU A 79 -4.72 -10.27 7.12
CA GLU A 79 -5.33 -9.35 8.07
C GLU A 79 -6.53 -8.63 7.45
N TRP A 80 -6.43 -8.22 6.19
CA TRP A 80 -7.54 -7.65 5.42
C TRP A 80 -8.74 -8.61 5.30
N TRP A 81 -8.49 -9.88 4.95
CA TRP A 81 -9.57 -10.89 4.88
C TRP A 81 -10.25 -11.15 6.24
N ARG A 82 -9.51 -11.02 7.35
CA ARG A 82 -10.08 -11.14 8.71
C ARG A 82 -10.94 -9.93 9.08
N LEU A 83 -10.51 -8.74 8.69
CA LEU A 83 -11.25 -7.50 8.92
C LEU A 83 -12.55 -7.46 8.08
N GLU A 84 -12.54 -8.06 6.89
CA GLU A 84 -13.71 -8.11 6.00
C GLU A 84 -14.80 -9.10 6.47
N GLN A 85 -14.44 -10.13 7.25
CA GLN A 85 -15.41 -11.02 7.93
C GLN A 85 -15.93 -10.48 9.28
N TYR A 86 -15.27 -9.47 9.85
CA TYR A 86 -15.62 -8.89 11.15
C TYR A 86 -16.96 -8.12 11.23
N PRO A 87 -17.48 -7.42 10.18
CA PRO A 87 -18.67 -6.58 10.33
C PRO A 87 -19.99 -7.37 10.45
N PHE A 88 -20.04 -8.61 9.94
CA PHE A 88 -21.27 -9.41 9.96
C PHE A 88 -21.56 -10.01 11.34
N TYR A 89 -20.53 -10.49 12.05
CA TYR A 89 -20.70 -11.06 13.39
C TYR A 89 -20.99 -9.99 14.44
N VAL A 90 -20.35 -8.82 14.35
CA VAL A 90 -20.56 -7.72 15.30
C VAL A 90 -21.97 -7.14 15.17
N SER A 91 -22.46 -6.96 13.95
CA SER A 91 -23.83 -6.46 13.73
C SER A 91 -24.90 -7.44 14.22
N ALA A 92 -24.71 -8.76 14.02
CA ALA A 92 -25.60 -9.79 14.54
C ALA A 92 -25.65 -9.81 16.09
N LEU A 93 -24.50 -9.68 16.75
CA LEU A 93 -24.40 -9.63 18.22
C LEU A 93 -25.08 -8.38 18.82
N ILE A 94 -24.92 -7.23 18.18
CA ILE A 94 -25.57 -5.99 18.63
C ILE A 94 -27.10 -6.11 18.45
N ALA A 95 -27.56 -6.65 17.33
CA ALA A 95 -28.99 -6.82 17.07
C ALA A 95 -29.65 -7.78 18.09
N THR A 96 -29.00 -8.90 18.42
CA THR A 96 -29.53 -9.83 19.43
C THR A 96 -29.57 -9.21 20.82
N LEU A 97 -28.52 -8.47 21.21
CA LEU A 97 -28.50 -7.74 22.49
C LEU A 97 -29.63 -6.71 22.56
N LEU A 98 -29.89 -5.95 21.49
CA LEU A 98 -30.98 -4.97 21.45
C LEU A 98 -32.35 -5.62 21.60
N VAL A 99 -32.58 -6.78 20.96
CA VAL A 99 -33.83 -7.53 21.09
C VAL A 99 -34.02 -8.04 22.52
N VAL A 100 -32.96 -8.60 23.13
CA VAL A 100 -33.00 -9.10 24.51
C VAL A 100 -33.27 -7.97 25.50
N ILE A 101 -32.60 -6.82 25.34
CA ILE A 101 -32.82 -5.63 26.18
C ILE A 101 -34.26 -5.12 26.01
N SER A 102 -34.76 -5.03 24.78
CA SER A 102 -36.14 -4.59 24.52
C SER A 102 -37.16 -5.53 25.18
N LEU A 103 -36.95 -6.84 25.13
CA LEU A 103 -37.80 -7.83 25.80
C LEU A 103 -37.77 -7.67 27.31
N LEU A 104 -36.58 -7.48 27.89
CA LEU A 104 -36.42 -7.23 29.33
C LEU A 104 -37.14 -5.96 29.79
N VAL A 105 -37.03 -4.87 29.04
CA VAL A 105 -37.71 -3.61 29.33
C VAL A 105 -39.23 -3.78 29.28
N LEU A 106 -39.75 -4.46 28.25
CA LEU A 106 -41.19 -4.73 28.15
C LEU A 106 -41.70 -5.60 29.31
N LEU A 107 -40.91 -6.59 29.74
CA LEU A 107 -41.26 -7.44 30.87
C LEU A 107 -41.22 -6.67 32.19
N TYR A 108 -40.25 -5.77 32.36
CA TYR A 108 -40.10 -4.99 33.59
C TYR A 108 -41.11 -3.85 33.74
N VAL A 109 -41.56 -3.27 32.62
CA VAL A 109 -42.58 -2.19 32.62
C VAL A 109 -44.01 -2.76 32.64
N GLY A 110 -44.21 -3.96 32.10
CA GLY A 110 -45.51 -4.63 32.06
C GLY A 110 -45.86 -5.42 33.32
N LEU A 111 -44.93 -5.58 34.26
CA LEU A 111 -45.06 -6.33 35.51
C LEU A 111 -45.00 -5.36 36.71
#